data_AF-A0A9D4WU39-F1
#
_entry.id   AF-A0A9D4WU39-F1
#
_cell.length_a   1.000
_cell.length_b   1.000
_cell.length_c   1.000
_cell.angle_alpha   90.00
_cell.angle_beta   90.00
_cell.angle_gamma   90.00
#
_symmetry.space_group_name_H-M   'P 1'
#
loop_
_entity.id
_entity.type
_entity.pdbx_description
1 polymer ?
#
loop_
_entity_poly.entity_id
_entity_poly.type
_entity_poly.pdbx_seq_one_letter_code
_entity_poly.pdbx_strand_id
1 'polypeptide(L)'
;MAGVMAPTAGAFFLLLNKTDIALYISTAVIGVSTGAITSTAISTTTELFGTNNFSVNHNVVVANIPIGSFLFGYSAALIYRNQGNGDGKCMGVECFSNTFIIWGSFCCFGTFLALILYFRTRKFYSQNH
;
A
#
# COMPACT_ATOMS: atom_id res chain seq x y z
N MET A 1 7.38 -7.55 -6.35
CA MET A 1 6.20 -6.89 -5.74
C MET A 1 5.61 -7.68 -4.57
N ALA A 2 5.23 -8.95 -4.71
CA ALA A 2 4.64 -9.72 -3.59
C ALA A 2 5.51 -9.75 -2.29
N GLY A 3 6.84 -9.89 -2.42
CA GLY A 3 7.76 -9.93 -1.27
C GLY A 3 7.86 -8.63 -0.48
N VAL A 4 7.50 -7.47 -1.05
CA VAL A 4 7.51 -6.18 -0.35
C VAL A 4 6.13 -5.77 0.16
N MET A 5 5.05 -6.38 -0.33
CA MET A 5 3.66 -6.10 0.12
C MET A 5 3.29 -6.83 1.41
N ALA A 6 3.83 -8.04 1.64
CA ALA A 6 3.59 -8.81 2.86
C ALA A 6 4.10 -8.12 4.15
N PRO A 7 5.33 -7.54 4.19
CA PRO A 7 5.79 -6.74 5.33
C PRO A 7 4.91 -5.52 5.59
N THR A 8 4.36 -4.89 4.55
CA THR A 8 3.50 -3.71 4.69
C THR A 8 2.17 -4.07 5.34
N ALA A 9 1.56 -5.20 4.97
CA ALA A 9 0.37 -5.72 5.62
C ALA A 9 0.64 -5.99 7.12
N GLY A 10 1.75 -6.65 7.44
CA GLY A 10 2.17 -6.90 8.82
C GLY A 10 2.38 -5.61 9.62
N ALA A 11 2.98 -4.58 9.02
CA ALA A 11 3.19 -3.28 9.66
C ALA A 11 1.86 -2.57 10.00
N PHE A 12 0.84 -2.65 9.14
CA PHE A 12 -0.49 -2.10 9.45
C PHE A 12 -1.18 -2.81 10.61
N PHE A 13 -1.01 -4.12 10.75
CA PHE A 13 -1.51 -4.83 11.93
C PHE A 13 -0.68 -4.51 13.18
N LEU A 14 0.62 -4.27 13.04
CA LEU A 14 1.49 -3.92 14.16
C LEU A 14 1.16 -2.53 14.74
N LEU A 15 0.67 -1.60 13.91
CA LEU A 15 0.16 -0.27 14.29
C LEU A 15 -1.09 -0.30 15.20
N LEU A 16 -1.77 -1.44 15.34
CA LEU A 16 -2.85 -1.61 16.31
C LEU A 16 -2.33 -1.60 17.76
N ASN A 17 -1.05 -1.87 17.97
CA ASN A 17 -0.44 -1.81 19.29
C ASN A 17 -0.14 -0.35 19.68
N LYS A 18 -0.44 0.00 20.93
CA LYS A 18 -0.27 1.36 21.47
C LYS A 18 1.18 1.75 21.78
N THR A 19 2.14 0.88 21.47
CA THR A 19 3.54 1.04 21.85
C THR A 19 4.29 1.92 20.85
N ASP A 20 5.06 2.91 21.31
CA ASP A 20 5.83 3.80 20.43
C ASP A 20 6.83 3.04 19.54
N ILE A 21 7.44 1.97 20.09
CA ILE A 21 8.35 1.09 19.35
C ILE A 21 7.64 0.44 18.15
N ALA A 22 6.39 0.02 18.32
CA ALA A 22 5.60 -0.57 17.25
C ALA A 22 5.33 0.46 16.14
N LEU A 23 5.09 1.71 16.51
CA LEU A 23 4.89 2.80 15.58
C LEU A 23 6.16 3.07 14.76
N TYR A 24 7.32 3.21 15.41
CA TYR A 24 8.61 3.41 14.72
C TYR A 24 8.96 2.26 13.76
N ILE A 25 8.82 1.01 14.21
CA ILE A 25 9.10 -0.16 13.37
C ILE A 25 8.16 -0.18 12.17
N SER A 26 6.87 0.05 12.38
CA SER A 26 5.88 0.03 11.30
C SER A 26 6.14 1.13 10.27
N THR A 27 6.42 2.35 10.71
CA THR A 27 6.73 3.46 9.81
C THR A 27 8.00 3.20 9.00
N ALA A 28 9.05 2.65 9.62
CA ALA A 28 10.27 2.27 8.93
C ALA A 28 10.01 1.18 7.86
N VAL A 29 9.26 0.13 8.21
CA VAL A 29 8.92 -0.97 7.29
C VAL A 29 8.07 -0.46 6.12
N ILE A 30 7.07 0.38 6.38
CA ILE A 30 6.21 0.96 5.34
C ILE A 30 7.04 1.86 4.41
N GLY A 31 7.92 2.69 4.96
CA GLY A 31 8.81 3.57 4.18
C GLY A 31 9.73 2.79 3.24
N VAL A 32 10.42 1.77 3.76
CA VAL A 32 11.32 0.91 2.97
C VAL A 32 10.53 0.16 1.89
N SER A 33 9.38 -0.43 2.23
CA SER A 33 8.55 -1.17 1.28
C SER A 33 8.04 -0.27 0.16
N THR A 34 7.58 0.94 0.49
CA THR A 34 7.07 1.91 -0.49
C THR A 34 8.19 2.36 -1.44
N GLY A 35 9.38 2.65 -0.90
CA GLY A 35 10.55 2.99 -1.72
C GLY A 35 10.93 1.88 -2.70
N ALA A 36 10.90 0.63 -2.24
CA ALA A 36 11.14 -0.53 -3.09
C ALA A 36 10.07 -0.67 -4.19
N ILE A 37 8.79 -0.49 -3.86
CA ILE A 37 7.68 -0.53 -4.83
C ILE A 37 7.88 0.54 -5.90
N THR A 38 8.12 1.79 -5.51
CA THR A 38 8.33 2.91 -6.45
C THR A 38 9.52 2.66 -7.36
N SER A 39 10.65 2.20 -6.81
CA SER A 39 11.83 1.85 -7.61
C SER A 39 11.52 0.74 -8.63
N THR A 40 10.85 -0.34 -8.20
CA THR A 40 10.46 -1.41 -9.13
C THR A 40 9.47 -0.94 -10.19
N ALA A 41 8.54 -0.04 -9.85
CA ALA A 41 7.55 0.49 -10.80
C ALA A 41 8.21 1.34 -11.89
N ILE A 42 9.23 2.14 -11.55
CA ILE A 42 9.98 2.93 -12.54
C ILE A 42 10.67 2.00 -13.53
N SER A 43 11.38 0.98 -13.04
CA SER A 43 12.08 0.01 -13.90
C SER A 43 11.13 -0.78 -14.80
N THR A 44 10.00 -1.27 -14.27
CA THR A 44 9.02 -2.00 -15.11
C THR A 44 8.40 -1.10 -16.16
N THR A 45 8.18 0.19 -15.87
CA THR A 45 7.63 1.15 -16.83
C THR A 45 8.63 1.42 -17.96
N THR A 46 9.93 1.53 -17.66
CA THR A 46 10.97 1.65 -18.70
C THR A 46 11.06 0.41 -19.60
N GLU A 47 10.90 -0.78 -19.02
CA GLU A 47 11.00 -2.05 -19.76
C GLU A 47 9.77 -2.31 -20.64
N LEU A 48 8.55 -2.03 -20.15
CA LEU A 48 7.32 -2.31 -20.90
C LEU A 48 7.08 -1.36 -22.08
N PHE A 49 7.39 -0.07 -21.90
CA PHE A 49 6.98 0.97 -22.85
C PHE A 49 8.13 1.50 -23.72
N GLY A 50 9.37 1.10 -23.41
CA GLY A 50 10.56 1.58 -24.12
C GLY A 50 10.85 3.06 -23.82
N THR A 51 11.95 3.56 -24.39
CA THR A 51 12.42 4.94 -24.15
C THR A 51 11.66 6.00 -24.96
N ASN A 52 10.89 5.59 -25.97
CA ASN A 52 10.07 6.50 -26.77
C ASN A 52 8.85 6.93 -25.96
N ASN A 53 8.77 8.22 -25.62
CA ASN A 53 7.74 8.85 -24.77
C ASN A 53 7.71 8.39 -23.30
N PHE A 54 8.86 8.03 -22.71
CA PHE A 54 8.98 7.66 -21.28
C PHE A 54 8.31 8.67 -20.32
N SER A 55 8.45 9.98 -20.58
CA SER A 55 7.85 11.02 -19.72
C SER A 55 6.33 10.94 -19.63
N VAL A 56 5.61 10.65 -20.73
CA VAL A 56 4.15 10.54 -20.72
C VAL A 56 3.73 9.31 -19.94
N ASN A 57 4.40 8.18 -20.19
CA ASN A 57 4.04 6.91 -19.61
C ASN A 57 4.35 6.83 -18.11
N HIS A 58 5.48 7.39 -17.70
CA HIS A 58 5.82 7.56 -16.29
C HIS A 58 4.84 8.51 -15.59
N ASN A 59 4.42 9.61 -16.22
CA ASN A 59 3.41 10.50 -15.64
C ASN A 59 2.07 9.80 -15.41
N VAL A 60 1.63 8.91 -16.31
CA VAL A 60 0.41 8.09 -16.10
C VAL A 60 0.57 7.16 -14.89
N VAL A 61 1.74 6.53 -14.74
CA VAL A 61 2.01 5.66 -13.58
C VAL A 61 2.02 6.46 -12.27
N VAL A 62 2.67 7.62 -12.25
CA VAL A 62 2.74 8.50 -11.08
C VAL A 62 1.38 9.11 -10.74
N ALA A 63 0.48 9.29 -11.71
CA ALA A 63 -0.87 9.81 -11.48
C ALA A 63 -1.73 8.90 -10.57
N ASN A 64 -1.38 7.62 -10.42
CA ASN A 64 -1.98 6.76 -9.40
C ASN A 64 -1.82 7.33 -7.98
N ILE A 65 -0.67 7.94 -7.67
CA ILE A 65 -0.36 8.46 -6.33
C ILE A 65 -1.38 9.51 -5.86
N PRO A 66 -1.64 10.63 -6.58
CA PRO A 66 -2.61 11.61 -6.14
C PRO A 66 -4.04 11.07 -6.09
N ILE A 67 -4.43 10.17 -7.00
CA ILE A 67 -5.75 9.54 -6.99
C ILE A 67 -5.92 8.68 -5.73
N GLY A 68 -4.92 7.86 -5.42
CA GLY A 68 -4.88 7.04 -4.22
C GLY A 68 -4.91 7.89 -2.96
N SER A 69 -4.03 8.88 -2.85
CA SER A 69 -3.98 9.79 -1.69
C SER A 69 -5.29 10.54 -1.49
N PHE A 70 -5.97 10.94 -2.56
CA PHE A 70 -7.28 11.59 -2.46
C PHE A 70 -8.36 10.64 -1.92
N LEU A 71 -8.48 9.45 -2.50
CA LEU A 71 -9.49 8.46 -2.10
C LEU A 71 -9.24 7.92 -0.68
N PHE A 72 -8.01 7.49 -0.38
CA PHE A 72 -7.64 6.96 0.93
C PHE A 72 -7.59 8.07 2.00
N GLY A 73 -7.17 9.28 1.64
CA GLY A 73 -7.19 10.43 2.55
C GLY A 73 -8.62 10.86 2.90
N TYR A 74 -9.51 10.95 1.92
CA TYR A 74 -10.90 11.32 2.15
C TYR A 74 -11.66 10.26 2.97
N SER A 75 -11.47 8.97 2.65
CA SER A 75 -12.06 7.87 3.42
C SER A 75 -11.55 7.84 4.87
N ALA A 76 -10.25 8.04 5.10
CA ALA A 76 -9.69 8.14 6.44
C ALA A 76 -10.32 9.32 7.23
N ALA A 77 -10.50 10.48 6.58
CA ALA A 77 -11.16 11.62 7.19
C ALA A 77 -12.63 11.32 7.56
N LEU A 78 -13.38 10.63 6.70
CA LEU A 78 -14.76 10.22 6.99
C LEU A 78 -14.82 9.25 8.17
N ILE A 79 -13.98 8.22 8.19
CA ILE A 79 -13.93 7.22 9.27
C ILE A 79 -13.58 7.89 10.61
N TYR A 80 -12.63 8.82 10.58
CA TYR A 80 -12.22 9.58 11.75
C TYR A 80 -13.36 10.45 12.29
N ARG A 81 -14.07 11.19 11.42
CA ARG A 81 -15.22 12.01 11.82
C ARG A 81 -16.37 11.16 12.36
N ASN A 82 -16.59 9.98 11.81
CA ASN A 82 -17.65 9.06 12.26
C ASN A 82 -17.38 8.50 13.66
N GLN A 83 -16.11 8.25 14.01
CA GLN A 83 -15.75 7.77 15.35
C GLN A 83 -15.70 8.86 16.42
N GLY A 84 -15.53 10.13 16.03
CA GLY A 84 -15.49 11.26 16.95
C GLY A 84 -16.82 11.68 17.59
N ASN A 85 -17.92 10.95 17.32
CA ASN A 85 -19.27 11.07 17.90
C ASN A 85 -19.80 12.50 18.19
N GLY A 86 -19.43 13.50 17.39
CA GLY A 86 -19.89 14.89 17.53
C GLY A 86 -19.15 15.74 18.57
N ASP A 87 -18.49 15.13 19.56
CA ASP A 87 -17.76 15.84 20.64
C ASP A 87 -16.31 16.22 20.27
N GLY A 88 -15.89 15.88 19.05
CA GLY A 88 -14.75 16.51 18.37
C GLY A 88 -13.36 16.10 18.85
N LYS A 89 -13.21 15.14 19.77
CA LYS A 89 -11.89 14.72 20.29
C LYS A 89 -11.77 13.20 20.46
N CYS A 90 -11.55 12.50 19.35
CA CYS A 90 -11.13 11.11 19.34
C CYS A 90 -9.68 11.05 18.86
N MET A 91 -8.73 10.92 19.79
CA MET A 91 -7.29 10.99 19.51
C MET A 91 -6.58 9.70 19.92
N GLY A 92 -5.65 9.25 19.09
CA GLY A 92 -4.83 8.07 19.36
C GLY A 92 -5.26 6.82 18.58
N VAL A 93 -4.56 5.72 18.89
CA VAL A 93 -4.62 4.45 18.15
C VAL A 93 -6.03 3.86 18.12
N GLU A 94 -6.83 4.11 19.16
CA GLU A 94 -8.20 3.61 19.27
C GLU A 94 -9.12 4.21 18.20
N CYS A 95 -8.96 5.49 17.89
CA CYS A 95 -9.71 6.17 16.83
C CYS A 95 -9.28 5.75 15.43
N PHE A 96 -7.97 5.54 15.25
CA PHE A 96 -7.39 5.14 13.97
C PHE A 96 -7.44 3.63 13.72
N SER A 97 -7.81 2.84 14.73
CA SER A 97 -7.87 1.38 14.68
C SER A 97 -8.68 0.87 13.48
N ASN A 98 -9.87 1.41 13.27
CA ASN A 98 -10.69 1.02 12.11
C ASN A 98 -10.02 1.34 10.77
N THR A 99 -9.35 2.49 10.66
CA THR A 99 -8.60 2.87 9.45
C THR A 99 -7.45 1.89 9.21
N PHE A 100 -6.71 1.51 10.25
CA PHE A 100 -5.63 0.54 10.15
C PHE A 100 -6.13 -0.85 9.76
N ILE A 101 -7.27 -1.30 10.28
CA ILE A 101 -7.89 -2.58 9.90
C ILE A 101 -8.30 -2.58 8.43
N ILE A 102 -8.93 -1.49 7.97
CA ILE A 102 -9.36 -1.36 6.57
C ILE A 102 -8.13 -1.36 5.65
N TRP A 103 -7.12 -0.55 5.94
CA TRP A 103 -5.90 -0.47 5.13
C TRP A 103 -5.09 -1.77 5.17
N GLY A 104 -5.01 -2.42 6.33
CA GLY A 104 -4.42 -3.75 6.48
C GLY A 104 -5.15 -4.80 5.64
N SER A 105 -6.49 -4.77 5.61
CA SER A 105 -7.30 -5.67 4.77
C SER A 105 -7.07 -5.44 3.27
N PHE A 106 -6.99 -4.17 2.83
CA PHE A 106 -6.62 -3.84 1.45
C PHE A 106 -5.21 -4.34 1.10
N CYS A 107 -4.24 -4.22 2.02
CA CYS A 107 -2.89 -4.75 1.80
C CYS A 107 -2.86 -6.29 1.74
N CYS A 108 -3.61 -6.98 2.59
CA CYS A 108 -3.75 -8.44 2.54
C CYS A 108 -4.39 -8.87 1.21
N PHE A 109 -5.46 -8.21 0.78
CA PHE A 109 -6.09 -8.49 -0.51
C PHE A 109 -5.13 -8.24 -1.66
N GLY A 110 -4.41 -7.12 -1.66
CA GLY A 110 -3.37 -6.84 -2.67
C GLY A 110 -2.26 -7.89 -2.69
N THR A 111 -1.81 -8.35 -1.52
CA THR A 111 -0.81 -9.42 -1.40
C THR A 111 -1.35 -10.73 -1.95
N PHE A 112 -2.60 -11.08 -1.66
CA PHE A 112 -3.27 -12.26 -2.17
C PHE A 112 -3.38 -12.24 -3.70
N LEU A 113 -3.80 -11.12 -4.30
CA LEU A 113 -3.81 -10.96 -5.76
C LEU A 113 -2.41 -11.04 -6.35
N ALA A 114 -1.41 -10.44 -5.72
CA ALA A 114 -0.02 -10.50 -6.16
C ALA A 114 0.53 -11.94 -6.13
N LEU A 115 0.16 -12.74 -5.12
CA LEU A 115 0.49 -14.16 -5.04
C LEU A 115 -0.20 -14.96 -6.14
N ILE A 116 -1.50 -14.72 -6.40
CA ILE A 116 -2.21 -15.36 -7.52
C ILE A 116 -1.53 -15.06 -8.85
N LEU A 117 -1.20 -13.79 -9.10
CA LEU A 117 -0.48 -13.37 -10.30
C LEU A 117 0.88 -14.05 -10.39
N TYR A 118 1.63 -14.12 -9.29
CA TYR A 118 2.92 -14.83 -9.24
C TYR A 118 2.77 -16.31 -9.62
N PHE A 119 1.81 -17.03 -9.04
CA PHE A 119 1.54 -18.43 -9.38
C PHE A 119 1.13 -18.59 -10.84
N ARG A 120 0.28 -17.70 -11.36
CA ARG A 120 -0.16 -17.74 -12.76
C ARG A 120 1.00 -17.50 -13.73
N THR A 121 1.83 -16.49 -13.46
CA THR A 121 3.03 -16.20 -14.27
C THR A 121 4.02 -17.35 -14.23
N ARG A 122 4.25 -17.95 -13.05
CA ARG A 122 5.13 -19.12 -12.90
C ARG A 122 4.61 -20.32 -13.68
N LYS A 123 3.30 -20.58 -13.60
CA LYS A 123 2.66 -21.67 -14.37
C LYS A 123 2.79 -21.44 -15.88
N PHE A 124 2.59 -20.21 -16.34
CA PHE A 124 2.77 -19.86 -17.74
C PHE A 124 4.22 -20.04 -18.21
N TYR A 125 5.19 -19.56 -17.44
CA TYR A 125 6.62 -19.75 -17.74
C TYR A 125 7.06 -21.22 -17.73
N SER A 126 6.49 -22.02 -16.82
CA SER A 126 6.76 -23.46 -16.74
C SER A 126 6.05 -24.29 -17.84
N GLN A 127 5.05 -23.73 -18.52
CA GLN A 127 4.33 -24.38 -19.63
C GLN A 127 4.91 -24.00 -21.00
N ASN A 128 5.67 -22.90 -21.07
CA ASN A 128 6.26 -22.38 -22.31
C ASN A 128 7.75 -22.79 -22.48
N HIS A 129 8.15 -23.88 -21.80
CA HIS A 129 9.43 -24.56 -21.96
C HIS A 129 9.19 -26.05 -22.19
#